data_AF-A0A433Y5T1-F1
#
_entry.id   AF-A0A433Y5T1-F1
#
_cell.length_a   1.000
_cell.length_b   1.000
_cell.length_c   1.000
_cell.angle_alpha   90.00
_cell.angle_beta   90.00
_cell.angle_gamma   90.00
#
_symmetry.space_group_name_H-M   'P 1'
#
loop_
_entity.id
_entity.type
_entity.pdbx_description
1 polymer ?
#
loop_
_entity_poly.entity_id
_entity_poly.type
_entity_poly.pdbx_seq_one_letter_code
_entity_poly.pdbx_strand_id
1 'polypeptide(L)'
;MQRLQLRSIRYKILSGFTAVILLFIVAIVSNTVLQGRITSMTDQINRNMDKLSSIQQLTDKIRQADELGARYLMSESEEKMSTYLTAFDRSLVEVTTDVEQMKKSNLSEDEQAAVSSFETQWSKYLIDFKEASQLLQNKKFAEAHDKFTEISLDSVIKSQLEFEDILSKQIDDQQRISESSRSLAMMIMLVGT
;
A
#
# COMPACT_ATOMS: atom_id res chain seq x y z
N MET A 1 26.82 -26.58 -65.88
CA MET A 1 26.88 -26.62 -64.41
C MET A 1 26.75 -25.25 -63.70
N GLN A 2 26.64 -24.10 -64.40
CA GLN A 2 26.52 -22.77 -63.74
C GLN A 2 25.12 -22.46 -63.14
N ARG A 3 24.02 -23.01 -63.68
CA ARG A 3 22.66 -22.69 -63.20
C ARG A 3 22.30 -23.29 -61.83
N LEU A 4 22.93 -24.40 -61.44
CA LEU A 4 22.73 -25.03 -60.13
C LEU A 4 23.40 -24.24 -58.99
N GLN A 5 24.57 -23.65 -59.25
CA GLN A 5 25.25 -22.81 -58.26
C GLN A 5 24.49 -21.51 -57.95
N LEU A 6 23.91 -20.86 -58.97
CA LEU A 6 23.07 -19.65 -58.80
C LEU A 6 21.83 -19.90 -57.93
N ARG A 7 21.19 -21.09 -58.04
CA ARG A 7 20.06 -21.47 -57.18
C ARG A 7 20.48 -21.68 -55.73
N SER A 8 21.66 -22.28 -55.50
CA SER A 8 22.22 -22.49 -54.16
C SER A 8 22.63 -21.19 -53.46
N ILE A 9 23.15 -20.21 -54.21
CA ILE A 9 23.54 -18.89 -53.69
C ILE A 9 22.29 -18.09 -53.32
N ARG A 10 21.27 -18.08 -54.18
CA ARG A 10 19.98 -17.43 -53.88
C ARG A 10 19.32 -18.02 -52.65
N TYR A 11 19.33 -19.35 -52.48
CA TYR A 11 18.77 -20.01 -51.30
C TYR A 11 19.54 -19.69 -50.01
N LYS A 12 20.88 -19.63 -50.07
CA LYS A 12 21.73 -19.20 -48.94
C LYS A 12 21.46 -17.75 -48.54
N ILE A 13 21.38 -16.84 -49.51
CA ILE A 13 21.05 -15.43 -49.27
C ILE A 13 19.63 -15.29 -48.69
N LEU A 14 18.66 -16.01 -49.26
CA LEU A 14 17.28 -16.00 -48.76
C LEU A 14 17.21 -16.54 -47.32
N SER A 15 17.93 -17.63 -47.01
CA SER A 15 17.97 -18.20 -45.66
C SER A 15 18.63 -17.27 -44.63
N GLY A 16 19.68 -16.54 -45.03
CA GLY A 16 20.31 -15.53 -44.19
C GLY A 16 19.36 -14.36 -43.91
N PHE A 17 18.66 -13.88 -44.94
CA PHE A 17 17.64 -12.84 -44.78
C PHE A 17 16.48 -13.29 -43.90
N THR A 18 15.99 -14.52 -44.07
CA THR A 18 14.93 -15.08 -43.22
C THR A 18 15.38 -15.20 -41.75
N ALA A 19 16.63 -15.64 -41.50
CA ALA A 19 17.16 -15.70 -40.14
C ALA A 19 17.24 -14.31 -39.48
N VAL A 20 17.67 -13.30 -40.23
CA VAL A 20 17.70 -11.90 -39.76
C VAL A 20 16.29 -11.38 -39.50
N ILE A 21 15.32 -11.62 -40.39
CA ILE A 21 13.92 -11.21 -40.20
C ILE A 21 13.33 -11.88 -38.95
N LEU A 22 13.59 -13.17 -38.73
CA LEU A 22 13.12 -13.87 -37.53
C LEU A 22 13.72 -13.30 -36.24
N LEU A 23 15.01 -12.94 -36.25
CA LEU A 23 15.65 -12.26 -35.12
C LEU A 23 15.00 -10.90 -34.84
N PHE A 24 14.67 -10.12 -35.88
CA PHE A 24 13.95 -8.86 -35.73
C PHE A 24 12.55 -9.06 -35.14
N ILE A 25 11.80 -10.06 -35.59
CA ILE A 25 10.47 -10.36 -35.04
C ILE A 25 10.58 -10.73 -33.55
N VAL A 26 11.53 -11.59 -33.18
CA VAL A 26 11.77 -11.96 -31.78
C VAL A 26 12.12 -10.72 -30.95
N ALA A 27 13.01 -9.85 -31.44
CA ALA A 27 13.36 -8.61 -30.75
C ALA A 27 12.16 -7.67 -30.54
N ILE A 28 11.31 -7.48 -31.56
CA ILE A 28 10.11 -6.64 -31.47
C ILE A 28 9.11 -7.21 -30.45
N VAL A 29 8.85 -8.52 -30.50
CA VAL A 29 7.92 -9.19 -29.57
C VAL A 29 8.46 -9.09 -28.14
N SER A 30 9.74 -9.40 -27.92
CA SER A 30 10.38 -9.29 -26.61
C SER A 30 10.33 -7.87 -26.06
N ASN A 31 10.62 -6.86 -26.89
CA ASN A 31 10.55 -5.45 -26.47
C ASN A 31 9.13 -5.03 -26.10
N THR A 32 8.11 -5.42 -26.89
CA THR A 32 6.71 -5.12 -26.61
C THR A 32 6.26 -5.72 -25.27
N VAL A 33 6.61 -6.98 -25.03
CA VAL A 33 6.27 -7.68 -23.77
C VAL A 33 6.98 -7.03 -22.57
N LEU A 34 8.26 -6.67 -22.70
CA LEU A 34 9.01 -6.00 -21.64
C LEU A 34 8.45 -4.62 -21.32
N GLN A 35 8.11 -3.82 -22.33
CA GLN A 35 7.49 -2.50 -22.12
C GLN A 35 6.13 -2.63 -21.42
N GLY A 36 5.29 -3.57 -21.84
CA GLY A 36 4.01 -3.83 -21.17
C GLY A 36 4.19 -4.22 -19.70
N ARG A 37 5.19 -5.04 -19.38
CA ARG A 37 5.53 -5.41 -18.01
C ARG A 37 6.01 -4.23 -17.18
N ILE A 38 6.86 -3.36 -17.73
CA ILE A 38 7.35 -2.14 -17.06
C ILE A 38 6.20 -1.19 -16.74
N THR A 39 5.28 -0.97 -17.68
CA THR A 39 4.09 -0.12 -17.45
C THR A 39 3.22 -0.71 -16.34
N SER A 40 2.88 -2.00 -16.41
CA SER A 40 2.08 -2.65 -15.38
C SER A 40 2.73 -2.60 -13.99
N MET A 41 4.06 -2.76 -13.91
CA MET A 41 4.80 -2.61 -12.66
C MET A 41 4.79 -1.19 -12.13
N THR A 42 4.93 -0.20 -13.01
CA THR A 42 4.84 1.22 -12.62
C THR A 42 3.47 1.54 -12.04
N ASP A 43 2.40 1.03 -12.66
CA ASP A 43 1.04 1.20 -12.14
C ASP A 43 0.84 0.50 -10.79
N GLN A 44 1.45 -0.68 -10.58
CA GLN A 44 1.42 -1.39 -9.29
C GLN A 44 2.16 -0.62 -8.19
N ILE A 45 3.35 -0.10 -8.51
CA ILE A 45 4.16 0.72 -7.58
C ILE A 45 3.35 1.94 -7.15
N ASN A 46 2.78 2.68 -8.11
CA ASN A 46 1.98 3.86 -7.82
C ASN A 46 0.78 3.53 -6.92
N ARG A 47 0.05 2.45 -7.22
CA ARG A 47 -1.04 2.00 -6.35
C ARG A 47 -0.58 1.67 -4.94
N ASN A 48 0.56 1.01 -4.79
CA ASN A 48 1.08 0.67 -3.46
C ASN A 48 1.61 1.91 -2.72
N MET A 49 2.16 2.90 -3.42
CA MET A 49 2.50 4.20 -2.84
C MET A 49 1.26 4.96 -2.37
N ASP A 50 0.16 4.94 -3.14
CA ASP A 50 -1.10 5.56 -2.75
C ASP A 50 -1.69 4.90 -1.49
N LYS A 51 -1.63 3.56 -1.41
CA LYS A 51 -2.01 2.81 -0.20
C LYS A 51 -1.14 3.18 0.99
N LEU A 52 0.18 3.28 0.81
CA LEU A 52 1.13 3.63 1.87
C LEU A 52 0.83 5.02 2.43
N SER A 53 0.63 6.00 1.55
CA SER A 53 0.23 7.36 1.93
C SER A 53 -1.09 7.36 2.71
N SER A 54 -2.06 6.54 2.30
CA SER A 54 -3.35 6.42 2.98
C SER A 54 -3.21 5.87 4.41
N ILE A 55 -2.35 4.87 4.62
CA ILE A 55 -2.09 4.32 5.97
C ILE A 55 -1.36 5.31 6.87
N GLN A 56 -0.40 6.05 6.32
CA GLN A 56 0.30 7.10 7.07
C GLN A 56 -0.68 8.19 7.53
N GLN A 57 -1.55 8.65 6.63
CA GLN A 57 -2.61 9.61 6.97
C GLN A 57 -3.59 9.04 8.01
N LEU A 58 -3.94 7.76 7.89
CA LEU A 58 -4.78 7.09 8.88
C LEU A 58 -4.11 7.06 10.26
N THR A 59 -2.80 6.78 10.31
CA THR A 59 -2.02 6.78 11.55
C THR A 59 -2.07 8.14 12.24
N ASP A 60 -1.94 9.23 11.47
CA ASP A 60 -2.02 10.59 12.01
C ASP A 60 -3.43 10.91 12.54
N LYS A 61 -4.47 10.52 11.81
CA LYS A 61 -5.87 10.68 12.27
C LYS A 61 -6.15 9.91 13.55
N ILE A 62 -5.60 8.72 13.70
CA ILE A 62 -5.75 7.90 14.90
C ILE A 62 -5.04 8.51 16.10
N ARG A 63 -3.82 9.03 15.91
CA ARG A 63 -3.13 9.79 16.96
C ARG A 63 -3.92 11.03 17.37
N GLN A 64 -4.52 11.72 16.40
CA GLN A 64 -5.39 12.86 16.69
C GLN A 64 -6.65 12.43 17.46
N ALA A 65 -7.28 11.31 17.10
CA ALA A 65 -8.40 10.75 17.84
C ALA A 65 -8.00 10.43 19.29
N ASP A 66 -6.87 9.75 19.49
CA ASP A 66 -6.34 9.47 20.83
C ASP A 66 -6.12 10.75 21.65
N GLU A 67 -5.49 11.77 21.06
CA GLU A 67 -5.28 13.06 21.73
C GLU A 67 -6.60 13.74 22.12
N LEU A 68 -7.61 13.73 21.24
CA LEU A 68 -8.93 14.28 21.52
C LEU A 68 -9.65 13.50 22.62
N GLY A 69 -9.54 12.17 22.60
CA GLY A 69 -10.06 11.29 23.63
C GLY A 69 -9.42 11.53 25.00
N ALA A 70 -8.10 11.67 25.04
CA ALA A 70 -7.35 12.02 26.24
C ALA A 70 -7.80 13.36 26.81
N ARG A 71 -7.90 14.39 25.97
CA ARG A 71 -8.38 15.73 26.37
C ARG A 71 -9.82 15.69 26.88
N TYR A 72 -10.68 14.87 26.28
CA TYR A 72 -12.03 14.63 26.79
C TYR A 72 -12.00 14.03 28.21
N LEU A 73 -11.22 12.97 28.44
CA LEU A 73 -11.16 12.27 29.72
C LEU A 73 -10.50 13.08 30.84
N MET A 74 -9.59 13.98 30.49
CA MET A 74 -8.88 14.86 31.43
C MET A 74 -9.54 16.22 31.62
N SER A 75 -10.65 16.51 30.94
CA SER A 75 -11.29 17.83 31.01
C SER A 75 -11.99 18.07 32.36
N GLU A 76 -11.77 19.26 32.92
CA GLU A 76 -12.36 19.69 34.20
C GLU A 76 -13.70 20.43 34.05
N SER A 77 -14.13 20.73 32.81
CA SER A 77 -15.40 21.42 32.55
C SER A 77 -16.26 20.72 31.51
N GLU A 78 -17.57 20.75 31.70
CA GLU A 78 -18.55 20.13 30.80
C GLU A 78 -18.47 20.70 29.37
N GLU A 79 -18.21 22.01 29.25
CA GLU A 79 -18.02 22.67 27.94
C GLU A 79 -16.83 22.09 27.17
N LYS A 80 -15.68 21.93 27.83
CA LYS A 80 -14.48 21.34 27.22
C LYS A 80 -14.70 19.86 26.90
N MET A 81 -15.30 19.12 27.83
CA MET A 81 -15.67 17.72 27.60
C MET A 81 -16.53 17.56 26.34
N SER A 82 -17.61 18.34 26.22
CA SER A 82 -18.50 18.30 25.06
C SER A 82 -17.76 18.65 23.76
N THR A 83 -16.88 19.65 23.80
CA THR A 83 -16.08 20.07 22.64
C THR A 83 -15.15 18.95 22.16
N TYR A 84 -14.38 18.34 23.08
CA TYR A 84 -13.44 17.28 22.73
C TYR A 84 -14.14 15.99 22.33
N LEU A 85 -15.24 15.63 23.00
CA LEU A 85 -16.02 14.45 22.61
C LEU A 85 -16.59 14.60 21.19
N THR A 86 -17.14 15.76 20.86
CA THR A 86 -17.66 16.03 19.51
C THR A 86 -16.55 15.95 18.45
N ALA A 87 -15.37 16.47 18.75
CA ALA A 87 -14.23 16.39 17.84
C ALA A 87 -13.71 14.95 17.70
N PHE A 88 -13.66 14.21 18.81
CA PHE A 88 -13.30 12.79 18.83
C PHE A 88 -14.25 11.97 17.96
N ASP A 89 -15.56 12.12 18.15
CA ASP A 89 -16.58 11.42 17.38
C ASP A 89 -16.47 11.70 15.87
N ARG A 90 -16.14 12.95 15.48
CA ARG A 90 -15.86 13.27 14.08
C ARG A 90 -14.64 12.52 13.56
N SER A 91 -13.55 12.50 14.33
CA SER A 91 -12.33 11.76 13.97
C SER A 91 -12.60 10.26 13.82
N LEU A 92 -13.46 9.66 14.66
CA LEU A 92 -13.87 8.27 14.50
C LEU A 92 -14.59 8.00 13.17
N VAL A 93 -15.45 8.92 12.72
CA VAL A 93 -16.12 8.81 11.41
C VAL A 93 -15.11 8.88 10.28
N GLU A 94 -14.12 9.78 10.37
CA GLU A 94 -13.05 9.92 9.37
C GLU A 94 -12.18 8.65 9.30
N VAL A 95 -11.73 8.13 10.45
CA VAL A 95 -10.96 6.87 10.54
C VAL A 95 -11.75 5.71 9.94
N THR A 96 -13.04 5.60 10.29
CA THR A 96 -13.91 4.53 9.75
C THR A 96 -14.04 4.64 8.24
N THR A 97 -14.23 5.84 7.72
CA THR A 97 -14.36 6.10 6.28
C THR A 97 -13.10 5.72 5.51
N ASP A 98 -11.92 6.09 6.02
CA ASP A 98 -10.64 5.76 5.41
C ASP A 98 -10.41 4.24 5.37
N VAL A 99 -10.74 3.54 6.47
CA VAL A 99 -10.62 2.08 6.56
C VAL A 99 -11.56 1.39 5.57
N GLU A 100 -12.81 1.84 5.48
CA GLU A 100 -13.75 1.33 4.48
C GLU A 100 -13.28 1.59 3.04
N GLN A 101 -12.66 2.74 2.78
CA GLN A 101 -12.11 3.06 1.47
C GLN A 101 -10.90 2.17 1.14
N MET A 102 -10.01 1.92 2.09
CA MET A 102 -8.91 0.97 1.91
C MET A 102 -9.41 -0.43 1.60
N LYS A 103 -10.47 -0.90 2.28
CA LYS A 103 -11.09 -2.22 2.02
C LYS A 103 -11.72 -2.34 0.64
N LYS A 104 -12.12 -1.22 0.03
CA LYS A 104 -12.62 -1.17 -1.36
C LYS A 104 -11.49 -1.18 -2.39
N SER A 105 -10.24 -0.98 -1.96
CA SER A 105 -9.09 -1.11 -2.83
C SER A 105 -8.81 -2.59 -3.10
N ASN A 106 -8.23 -2.92 -4.25
CA ASN A 106 -7.84 -4.30 -4.56
C ASN A 106 -6.64 -4.70 -3.68
N LEU A 107 -6.93 -5.23 -2.50
CA LEU A 107 -5.97 -5.66 -1.49
C LEU A 107 -5.56 -7.11 -1.73
N SER A 108 -4.26 -7.38 -1.68
CA SER A 108 -3.68 -8.73 -1.56
C SER A 108 -4.04 -9.37 -0.22
N GLU A 109 -3.82 -10.68 -0.09
CA GLU A 109 -4.16 -11.44 1.12
C GLU A 109 -3.44 -10.89 2.37
N ASP A 110 -2.15 -10.58 2.25
CA ASP A 110 -1.36 -10.01 3.35
C ASP A 110 -1.86 -8.61 3.75
N GLU A 111 -2.22 -7.77 2.77
CA GLU A 111 -2.78 -6.44 3.02
C GLU A 111 -4.17 -6.54 3.69
N GLN A 112 -5.01 -7.51 3.30
CA GLN A 112 -6.30 -7.77 3.95
C GLN A 112 -6.13 -8.23 5.40
N ALA A 113 -5.14 -9.10 5.65
CA ALA A 113 -4.82 -9.55 6.99
C ALA A 113 -4.34 -8.38 7.88
N ALA A 114 -3.51 -7.49 7.32
CA ALA A 114 -3.04 -6.29 8.01
C ALA A 114 -4.20 -5.32 8.36
N VAL A 115 -5.10 -5.05 7.41
CA VAL A 115 -6.32 -4.25 7.66
C VAL A 115 -7.20 -4.88 8.74
N SER A 116 -7.38 -6.21 8.70
CA SER A 116 -8.20 -6.92 9.68
C SER A 116 -7.58 -6.89 11.09
N SER A 117 -6.25 -7.01 11.16
CA SER A 117 -5.48 -6.86 12.40
C SER A 117 -5.67 -5.46 12.97
N PHE A 118 -5.52 -4.44 12.13
CA PHE A 118 -5.77 -3.05 12.49
C PHE A 118 -7.20 -2.84 13.03
N GLU A 119 -8.24 -3.28 12.31
CA GLU A 119 -9.64 -3.13 12.74
C GLU A 119 -9.87 -3.79 14.11
N THR A 120 -9.24 -4.94 14.35
CA THR A 120 -9.32 -5.65 15.62
C THR A 120 -8.68 -4.86 16.76
N GLN A 121 -7.48 -4.33 16.58
CA GLN A 121 -6.80 -3.55 17.63
C GLN A 121 -7.49 -2.22 17.88
N TRP A 122 -7.94 -1.56 16.81
CA TRP A 122 -8.69 -0.30 16.91
C TRP A 122 -10.00 -0.48 17.66
N SER A 123 -10.74 -1.54 17.36
CA SER A 123 -11.98 -1.86 18.09
C SER A 123 -11.74 -2.10 19.58
N LYS A 124 -10.66 -2.81 19.95
CA LYS A 124 -10.28 -3.00 21.36
C LYS A 124 -10.00 -1.67 22.06
N TYR A 125 -9.17 -0.82 21.43
CA TYR A 125 -8.90 0.53 21.93
C TYR A 125 -10.20 1.32 22.18
N LEU A 126 -11.14 1.28 21.22
CA LEU A 126 -12.42 1.99 21.35
C LEU A 126 -13.32 1.41 22.45
N ILE A 127 -13.28 0.09 22.69
CA ILE A 127 -13.99 -0.55 23.79
C ILE A 127 -13.45 -0.04 25.13
N ASP A 128 -12.13 -0.07 25.32
CA ASP A 128 -11.51 0.40 26.56
C ASP A 128 -11.76 1.90 26.78
N PHE A 129 -11.68 2.71 25.72
CA PHE A 129 -11.99 4.13 25.75
C PHE A 129 -13.44 4.38 26.16
N LYS A 130 -14.38 3.60 25.63
CA LYS A 130 -15.79 3.69 25.99
C LYS A 130 -16.02 3.35 27.47
N GLU A 131 -15.33 2.35 28.01
CA GLU A 131 -15.40 2.02 29.44
C GLU A 131 -14.91 3.18 30.32
N ALA A 132 -13.78 3.79 29.98
CA ALA A 132 -13.27 4.98 30.67
C ALA A 132 -14.25 6.17 30.58
N SER A 133 -14.81 6.41 29.40
CA SER A 133 -15.81 7.44 29.15
C SER A 133 -17.09 7.23 29.99
N GLN A 134 -17.55 5.98 30.13
CA GLN A 134 -18.70 5.65 30.98
C GLN A 134 -18.43 5.91 32.46
N LEU A 135 -17.22 5.60 32.95
CA LEU A 135 -16.83 5.93 34.33
C LEU A 135 -16.85 7.45 34.55
N LEU A 136 -16.35 8.21 33.58
CA LEU A 136 -16.37 9.67 33.62
C LEU A 136 -17.80 10.24 33.65
N GLN A 137 -18.69 9.74 32.79
CA GLN A 137 -20.11 10.16 32.75
C GLN A 137 -20.84 9.84 34.06
N ASN A 138 -20.45 8.77 34.75
CA ASN A 138 -20.95 8.39 36.07
C ASN A 138 -20.28 9.16 37.22
N LYS A 139 -19.50 10.21 36.92
CA LYS A 139 -18.78 11.05 37.88
C LYS A 139 -17.73 10.30 38.71
N LYS A 140 -17.25 9.16 38.22
CA LYS A 140 -16.19 8.35 38.82
C LYS A 140 -14.83 8.74 38.25
N PHE A 141 -14.42 9.99 38.49
CA PHE A 141 -13.24 10.59 37.83
C PHE A 141 -11.95 9.82 38.07
N ALA A 142 -11.66 9.41 39.32
CA ALA A 142 -10.46 8.65 39.63
C ALA A 142 -10.41 7.30 38.88
N GLU A 143 -11.52 6.54 38.91
CA GLU A 143 -11.62 5.27 38.17
C GLU A 143 -11.47 5.48 36.64
N ALA A 144 -12.04 6.57 36.10
CA ALA A 144 -11.92 6.91 34.69
C ALA A 144 -10.48 7.24 34.29
N HIS A 145 -9.75 7.98 35.14
CA HIS A 145 -8.34 8.31 34.92
C HIS A 145 -7.44 7.08 35.03
N ASP A 146 -7.63 6.26 36.07
CA ASP A 146 -6.89 5.01 36.23
C ASP A 146 -7.09 4.12 35.00
N LYS A 147 -8.35 3.90 34.59
CA LYS A 147 -8.67 3.13 33.38
C LYS A 147 -8.03 3.73 32.13
N PHE A 148 -8.05 5.05 31.97
CA PHE A 148 -7.43 5.71 30.81
C PHE A 148 -5.93 5.45 30.71
N THR A 149 -5.20 5.42 31.84
CA THR A 149 -3.76 5.15 31.82
C THR A 149 -3.40 3.73 31.37
N GLU A 150 -4.36 2.80 31.38
CA GLU A 150 -4.21 1.43 30.87
C GLU A 150 -4.50 1.33 29.37
N ILE A 151 -5.14 2.35 28.78
CA ILE A 151 -5.44 2.39 27.35
C ILE A 151 -4.16 2.74 26.60
N SER A 152 -3.70 1.83 25.74
CA SER A 152 -2.53 2.05 24.90
C SER A 152 -2.88 1.95 23.43
N LEU A 153 -2.37 2.91 22.67
CA LEU A 153 -2.41 2.91 21.21
C LEU A 153 -1.34 2.00 20.58
N ASP A 154 -0.41 1.45 21.37
CA ASP A 154 0.77 0.73 20.86
C ASP A 154 0.41 -0.43 19.94
N SER A 155 -0.64 -1.19 20.29
CA SER A 155 -1.07 -2.32 19.46
C SER A 155 -1.69 -1.86 18.14
N VAL A 156 -2.37 -0.70 18.13
CA VAL A 156 -2.92 -0.09 16.93
C VAL A 156 -1.78 0.41 16.04
N ILE A 157 -0.85 1.19 16.59
CA ILE A 157 0.32 1.70 15.86
C ILE A 157 1.16 0.55 15.31
N LYS A 158 1.39 -0.50 16.09
CA LYS A 158 2.14 -1.67 15.63
C LYS A 158 1.47 -2.33 14.42
N SER A 159 0.16 -2.50 14.44
CA SER A 159 -0.57 -3.08 13.29
C SER A 159 -0.48 -2.20 12.03
N GLN A 160 -0.40 -0.87 12.18
CA GLN A 160 -0.18 0.05 11.06
C GLN A 160 1.24 -0.07 10.52
N LEU A 161 2.25 -0.14 11.39
CA LEU A 161 3.65 -0.34 10.99
C LEU A 161 3.85 -1.69 10.26
N GLU A 162 3.15 -2.75 10.68
CA GLU A 162 3.15 -4.03 9.97
C GLU A 162 2.58 -3.89 8.54
N PHE A 163 1.52 -3.10 8.37
CA PHE A 163 0.96 -2.83 7.04
C PHE A 163 1.91 -1.96 6.19
N GLU A 164 2.50 -0.92 6.77
CA GLU A 164 3.50 -0.09 6.08
C GLU A 164 4.69 -0.94 5.59
N ASP A 165 5.21 -1.85 6.43
CA ASP A 165 6.31 -2.75 6.07
C ASP A 165 5.95 -3.69 4.90
N ILE A 166 4.72 -4.24 4.88
CA ILE A 166 4.22 -5.05 3.76
C ILE A 166 4.27 -4.23 2.46
N LEU A 167 3.74 -3.01 2.48
CA LEU A 167 3.70 -2.15 1.29
C LEU A 167 5.09 -1.71 0.84
N SER A 168 5.96 -1.30 1.78
CA SER A 168 7.33 -0.92 1.48
C SER A 168 8.10 -2.06 0.80
N LYS A 169 7.99 -3.29 1.32
CA LYS A 169 8.60 -4.46 0.69
C LYS A 169 8.06 -4.72 -0.72
N GLN A 170 6.75 -4.64 -0.92
CA GLN A 170 6.15 -4.82 -2.24
C GLN A 170 6.62 -3.75 -3.24
N ILE A 171 6.72 -2.49 -2.80
CA ILE A 171 7.23 -1.39 -3.63
C ILE A 171 8.68 -1.65 -4.01
N ASP A 172 9.54 -1.98 -3.06
CA ASP A 172 10.96 -2.23 -3.29
C ASP A 172 11.18 -3.40 -4.26
N ASP A 173 10.45 -4.50 -4.08
CA ASP A 173 10.53 -5.66 -4.98
C ASP A 173 10.06 -5.31 -6.39
N GLN A 174 8.95 -4.58 -6.54
CA GLN A 174 8.46 -4.15 -7.84
C GLN A 174 9.42 -3.18 -8.53
N GLN A 175 10.05 -2.26 -7.78
CA GLN A 175 11.07 -1.35 -8.31
C GLN A 175 12.28 -2.11 -8.83
N ARG A 176 12.83 -3.06 -8.05
CA ARG A 176 13.96 -3.90 -8.46
C ARG A 176 13.67 -4.69 -9.73
N ILE A 177 12.47 -5.27 -9.84
CA ILE A 177 12.08 -6.04 -11.05
C ILE A 177 11.88 -5.10 -12.25
N SER A 178 11.32 -3.91 -12.04
CA SER A 178 11.15 -2.89 -13.09
C SER A 178 12.50 -2.40 -13.64
N GLU A 179 13.47 -2.13 -12.76
CA GLU A 179 14.83 -1.73 -13.13
C GLU A 179 15.57 -2.83 -13.92
N SER A 180 15.47 -4.08 -13.46
CA SER A 180 16.02 -5.23 -14.18
C SER A 180 15.39 -5.38 -15.57
N SER A 181 14.07 -5.22 -15.67
CA SER A 181 13.35 -5.28 -16.95
C SER A 181 13.75 -4.16 -17.90
N ARG A 182 13.99 -2.94 -17.39
CA ARG A 182 14.49 -1.79 -18.16
C ARG A 182 15.91 -2.04 -18.66
N SER A 183 16.79 -2.58 -17.81
CA SER A 183 18.17 -2.94 -18.18
C SER A 183 18.19 -3.97 -19.32
N LEU A 184 17.37 -5.02 -19.22
CA LEU A 184 17.20 -6.02 -20.27
C LEU A 184 16.70 -5.42 -21.58
N ALA A 185 15.70 -4.54 -21.53
CA ALA A 185 15.19 -3.86 -22.71
C ALA A 185 16.26 -3.00 -23.39
N MET A 186 17.09 -2.27 -22.62
CA MET A 186 18.21 -1.50 -23.16
C MET A 186 19.27 -2.40 -23.82
N MET A 187 19.61 -3.54 -23.21
CA MET A 187 20.54 -4.51 -23.82
C MET A 187 19.99 -5.07 -25.14
N ILE A 188 18.70 -5.43 -25.21
CA ILE A 188 18.08 -5.93 -26.45
C ILE A 188 18.11 -4.85 -27.54
N MET A 189 17.87 -3.58 -27.18
CA MET A 189 17.98 -2.47 -28.14
C MET A 189 19.41 -2.27 -28.65
N LEU A 190 20.43 -2.36 -27.78
CA LEU A 190 21.84 -2.22 -28.17
C LEU A 190 22.35 -3.38 -29.03
N VAL A 191 21.86 -4.59 -28.82
CA VAL A 191 22.26 -5.78 -29.61
C VAL A 191 21.50 -5.85 -30.94
N GLY A 192 20.34 -5.19 -31.04
CA GLY A 192 19.51 -5.12 -32.25
C GLY A 192 19.87 -4.00 -33.24
N THR A 193 20.80 -3.10 -32.87
CA THR A 193 21.39 -2.05 -33.73
C THR A 193 22.73 -2.48 -34.29
#